data_AF-A0A3C1IIY3-F1
#
_entry.id   AF-A0A3C1IIY3-F1
#
_cell.length_a   1.000
_cell.length_b   1.000
_cell.length_c   1.000
_cell.angle_alpha   90.00
_cell.angle_beta   90.00
_cell.angle_gamma   90.00
#
_symmetry.space_group_name_H-M   'P 1'
#
loop_
_entity.id
_entity.type
_entity.pdbx_description
1 polymer ?
#
loop_
_entity_poly.entity_id
_entity_poly.type
_entity_poly.pdbx_seq_one_letter_code
_entity_poly.pdbx_strand_id
1 'polypeptide(L)'
;GLQVEDVNGDWIQAPPIEGTLIVNVADLLSRWTDGAYKSTPHRVVNSSGKQRLSMVLAFDPDPETVIDAREVFGPEHQPKDAAITCGDYLIWRFNKAFSYRKNIGSDQDKSED
;
A
#
# COMPACT_ATOMS: atom_id res chain seq x y z
N GLY A 1 1.78 16.06 11.73
CA GLY A 1 0.65 15.12 11.63
C GLY A 1 0.92 14.18 10.48
N LEU A 2 -0.08 13.84 9.68
CA LEU A 2 0.16 13.21 8.37
C LEU A 2 0.92 14.21 7.49
N GLN A 3 1.93 13.72 6.78
CA GLN A 3 2.61 14.42 5.70
C GLN A 3 2.57 13.56 4.44
N VAL A 4 2.46 14.19 3.29
CA VAL A 4 2.46 13.57 1.97
C VAL A 4 3.61 14.17 1.18
N GLU A 5 4.36 13.34 0.47
CA GLU A 5 5.40 13.80 -0.44
C GLU A 5 4.78 14.16 -1.80
N ASP A 6 5.07 15.34 -2.31
CA ASP A 6 4.61 15.79 -3.61
C ASP A 6 5.48 15.23 -4.75
N VAL A 7 5.18 15.63 -6.00
CA VAL A 7 5.91 15.17 -7.18
C VAL A 7 7.35 15.70 -7.27
N ASN A 8 7.69 16.74 -6.50
CA ASN A 8 9.03 17.33 -6.42
C ASN A 8 9.86 16.71 -5.28
N GLY A 9 9.26 15.86 -4.44
CA GLY A 9 9.90 15.29 -3.25
C GLY A 9 9.72 16.15 -1.98
N ASP A 10 8.88 17.18 -2.04
CA ASP A 10 8.63 18.06 -0.91
C ASP A 10 7.55 17.47 0.01
N TRP A 11 7.82 17.51 1.32
CA TRP A 11 6.88 17.01 2.32
C TRP A 11 5.86 18.08 2.73
N ILE A 12 4.61 17.87 2.35
CA ILE A 12 3.49 18.77 2.63
C ILE A 12 2.67 18.24 3.82
N GLN A 13 2.22 19.12 4.71
CA GLN A 13 1.30 18.73 5.79
C GLN A 13 -0.09 18.47 5.23
N ALA A 14 -0.72 17.38 5.69
CA ALA A 14 -2.15 17.13 5.50
C ALA A 14 -2.87 17.34 6.84
N PRO A 15 -3.25 18.59 7.18
CA PRO A 15 -3.95 18.87 8.43
C PRO A 15 -5.33 18.19 8.43
N PRO A 16 -5.80 17.70 9.59
CA PRO A 16 -7.16 17.18 9.68
C PRO A 16 -8.18 18.30 9.44
N ILE A 17 -9.17 18.03 8.60
CA ILE A 17 -10.32 18.91 8.38
C ILE A 17 -11.54 18.19 8.95
N GLU A 18 -12.26 18.87 9.84
CA GLU A 18 -13.41 18.28 10.53
C GLU A 18 -14.52 17.88 9.53
N GLY A 19 -15.12 16.71 9.74
CA GLY A 19 -16.14 16.15 8.85
C GLY A 19 -15.62 15.59 7.52
N THR A 20 -14.30 15.46 7.35
CA THR A 20 -13.70 14.95 6.10
C THR A 20 -12.92 13.65 6.30
N LEU A 21 -12.73 12.93 5.20
CA LEU A 21 -11.82 11.79 5.10
C LEU A 21 -10.64 12.16 4.20
N ILE A 22 -9.46 11.68 4.58
CA ILE A 22 -8.30 11.67 3.68
C ILE A 22 -8.39 10.38 2.87
N VAL A 23 -8.37 10.50 1.55
CA VAL A 23 -8.33 9.39 0.61
C VAL A 23 -7.02 9.48 -0.16
N ASN A 24 -6.25 8.40 -0.19
CA ASN A 24 -5.01 8.32 -0.95
C ASN A 24 -4.99 7.05 -1.80
N VAL A 25 -4.23 7.12 -2.89
CA VAL A 25 -3.93 5.98 -3.76
C VAL A 25 -2.84 5.16 -3.12
N ALA A 26 -2.97 3.83 -3.20
CA ALA A 26 -1.98 2.87 -2.75
C ALA A 26 -1.33 2.12 -3.93
N ASP A 27 -0.31 1.33 -3.64
CA ASP A 27 0.53 0.65 -4.63
C ASP A 27 -0.27 -0.26 -5.58
N LEU A 28 -1.34 -0.92 -5.09
CA LEU A 28 -2.16 -1.82 -5.91
C LEU A 28 -2.91 -1.08 -7.02
N LEU A 29 -3.59 0.02 -6.68
CA LEU A 29 -4.29 0.85 -7.68
C LEU A 29 -3.30 1.54 -8.62
N SER A 30 -2.13 1.94 -8.11
CA SER A 30 -1.06 2.46 -8.96
C SER A 30 -0.56 1.42 -9.97
N ARG A 31 -0.43 0.15 -9.59
CA ARG A 31 -0.11 -0.94 -10.51
C ARG A 31 -1.22 -1.17 -11.53
N TRP A 32 -2.48 -1.23 -11.08
CA TRP A 32 -3.62 -1.47 -11.96
C TRP A 32 -3.76 -0.38 -13.03
N THR A 33 -3.40 0.86 -12.69
CA THR A 33 -3.47 1.99 -13.62
C THR A 33 -2.13 2.31 -14.29
N ASP A 34 -1.16 1.39 -14.26
CA ASP A 34 0.17 1.54 -14.85
C ASP A 34 0.90 2.85 -14.45
N GLY A 35 0.57 3.36 -13.26
CA GLY A 35 1.10 4.60 -12.69
C GLY A 35 0.34 5.89 -13.06
N ALA A 36 -0.81 5.81 -13.74
CA ALA A 36 -1.65 6.98 -13.98
C ALA A 36 -2.16 7.59 -12.67
N TYR A 37 -2.54 6.75 -11.69
CA TYR A 37 -2.71 7.16 -10.31
C TYR A 37 -1.47 6.80 -9.49
N LYS A 38 -0.76 7.82 -8.99
CA LYS A 38 0.48 7.63 -8.24
C LYS A 38 0.18 7.24 -6.79
N SER A 39 0.79 6.17 -6.32
CA SER A 39 0.91 5.88 -4.89
C SER A 39 1.81 6.95 -4.24
N THR A 40 1.21 7.84 -3.44
CA THR A 40 1.94 8.96 -2.84
C THR A 40 2.61 8.52 -1.54
N PRO A 41 3.96 8.65 -1.41
CA PRO A 41 4.63 8.45 -0.14
C PRO A 41 4.02 9.35 0.93
N HIS A 42 3.75 8.76 2.10
CA HIS A 42 3.16 9.48 3.22
C HIS A 42 3.78 8.98 4.52
N ARG A 43 3.86 9.88 5.51
CA ARG A 43 4.42 9.57 6.83
C ARG A 43 3.66 10.29 7.92
N VAL A 44 3.76 9.77 9.14
CA VAL A 44 3.18 10.42 10.31
C VAL A 44 4.31 10.98 11.19
N VAL A 45 4.27 12.29 11.41
CA VAL A 45 5.14 12.99 12.37
C VAL A 45 4.28 13.57 13.48
N ASN A 46 4.46 13.09 14.72
CA ASN A 46 3.76 13.63 15.88
C ASN A 46 4.68 14.56 16.69
N SER A 47 4.64 15.86 16.40
CA SER A 47 5.38 16.90 17.11
C SER A 47 4.54 17.61 18.20
N SER A 48 3.30 17.18 18.43
CA SER A 48 2.36 17.92 19.29
C SER A 48 2.55 17.69 20.80
N GLY A 49 3.32 16.67 21.19
CA GLY A 49 3.41 16.19 22.57
C GLY A 49 2.14 15.51 23.10
N LYS A 50 1.07 15.45 22.30
CA LYS A 50 -0.20 14.82 22.64
C LYS A 50 -0.35 13.48 21.91
N GLN A 51 -1.18 12.60 22.46
CA GLN A 51 -1.59 11.40 21.75
C GLN A 51 -2.39 11.76 20.49
N ARG A 52 -2.16 11.00 19.42
CA ARG A 52 -2.89 11.12 18.16
C ARG A 52 -3.42 9.76 17.78
N LEU A 53 -4.71 9.67 17.50
CA LEU A 53 -5.36 8.48 16.96
C LEU A 53 -5.71 8.70 15.49
N SER A 54 -5.61 7.64 14.69
CA SER A 54 -6.16 7.59 13.33
C SER A 54 -6.75 6.21 13.08
N MET A 55 -7.93 6.18 12.46
CA MET A 55 -8.54 4.96 11.95
C MET A 55 -8.28 4.89 10.45
N VAL A 56 -7.90 3.72 9.95
CA VAL A 56 -7.55 3.52 8.54
C VAL A 56 -8.36 2.35 8.00
N LEU A 57 -8.91 2.54 6.81
CA LEU A 57 -9.49 1.48 5.98
C LEU A 57 -8.61 1.32 4.74
N ALA A 58 -8.08 0.12 4.51
CA ALA A 58 -7.56 -0.26 3.21
C ALA A 58 -8.70 -0.93 2.43
N PHE A 59 -8.91 -0.49 1.19
CA PHE A 59 -10.01 -0.97 0.35
C PHE A 59 -9.42 -1.55 -0.94
N ASP A 60 -9.47 -2.88 -1.04
CA ASP A 60 -8.94 -3.67 -2.14
C ASP A 60 -10.09 -4.48 -2.78
N PRO A 61 -10.00 -4.86 -4.06
CA PRO A 61 -11.01 -5.71 -4.71
C PRO A 61 -10.95 -7.16 -4.18
N ASP A 62 -11.89 -8.00 -4.61
CA ASP A 62 -11.91 -9.42 -4.25
C ASP A 62 -10.58 -10.10 -4.60
N PRO A 63 -10.09 -11.06 -3.78
CA PRO A 63 -8.78 -11.69 -3.96
C PRO A 63 -8.52 -12.27 -5.36
N GLU A 64 -9.56 -12.82 -6.00
CA GLU A 64 -9.47 -13.43 -7.34
C GLU A 64 -9.45 -12.41 -8.49
N THR A 65 -9.65 -11.12 -8.20
CA THR A 65 -9.66 -10.06 -9.21
C THR A 65 -8.28 -9.95 -9.84
N VAL A 66 -8.23 -10.04 -11.17
CA VAL A 66 -6.99 -9.86 -11.93
C VAL A 66 -6.66 -8.38 -12.06
N ILE A 67 -5.44 -8.03 -11.66
CA ILE A 67 -4.90 -6.69 -11.66
C ILE A 67 -3.99 -6.57 -12.88
N ASP A 68 -4.52 -5.89 -13.89
CA ASP A 68 -3.89 -5.74 -15.19
C ASP A 68 -4.26 -4.39 -15.80
N ALA A 69 -3.26 -3.63 -16.23
CA ALA A 69 -3.47 -2.33 -16.85
C ALA A 69 -4.25 -2.39 -18.16
N ARG A 70 -4.30 -3.55 -18.82
CA ARG A 70 -5.12 -3.76 -20.02
C ARG A 70 -6.63 -3.67 -19.76
N GLU A 71 -7.07 -3.94 -18.52
CA GLU A 71 -8.48 -3.73 -18.13
C GLU A 71 -8.85 -2.24 -18.09
N VAL A 72 -7.87 -1.36 -17.92
CA VAL A 72 -8.07 0.10 -17.83
C VAL A 72 -7.83 0.79 -19.17
N PHE A 73 -6.78 0.41 -19.88
CA PHE A 73 -6.33 1.10 -21.11
C PHE A 73 -6.61 0.32 -22.40
N GLY A 74 -7.15 -0.89 -22.30
CA GLY A 74 -7.50 -1.74 -23.43
C GLY A 74 -6.46 -2.83 -23.75
N PRO A 75 -6.83 -3.82 -24.57
CA PRO A 75 -6.05 -5.05 -24.79
C PRO A 75 -4.70 -4.82 -25.49
N GLU A 76 -4.57 -3.75 -26.26
CA GLU A 76 -3.33 -3.39 -26.99
C GLU A 76 -2.29 -2.68 -26.10
N HIS A 77 -2.67 -2.26 -24.88
CA HIS A 77 -1.75 -1.63 -23.94
C HIS A 77 -0.61 -2.60 -23.57
N GLN A 78 0.60 -2.08 -23.42
CA GLN A 78 1.78 -2.84 -22.99
C GLN A 78 2.10 -2.47 -21.53
N PRO A 79 1.63 -3.25 -20.53
CA PRO A 79 1.82 -2.91 -19.12
C PRO A 79 3.29 -2.99 -18.70
N LYS A 80 3.70 -2.14 -17.74
CA LYS A 80 5.03 -2.25 -17.11
C LYS A 80 5.19 -3.52 -16.28
N ASP A 81 4.07 -4.03 -15.76
CA ASP A 81 3.97 -5.13 -14.82
C ASP A 81 3.11 -6.25 -15.40
N ALA A 82 3.51 -7.51 -15.19
CA ALA A 82 2.67 -8.65 -15.54
C ALA A 82 1.37 -8.69 -14.71
N ALA A 83 0.31 -9.25 -15.29
CA ALA A 83 -0.95 -9.48 -14.58
C ALA A 83 -0.73 -10.33 -13.31
N ILE A 84 -1.45 -10.00 -12.25
CA ILE A 84 -1.41 -10.69 -10.95
C ILE A 84 -2.80 -10.62 -10.30
N THR A 85 -3.19 -11.60 -9.50
CA THR A 85 -4.44 -11.47 -8.70
C THR A 85 -4.24 -10.48 -7.56
N CYS A 86 -5.33 -9.87 -7.08
CA CYS A 86 -5.32 -9.04 -5.88
C CYS A 86 -4.75 -9.80 -4.67
N GLY A 87 -5.20 -11.04 -4.47
CA GLY A 87 -4.76 -11.91 -3.39
C GLY A 87 -3.26 -12.17 -3.41
N ASP A 88 -2.71 -12.57 -4.56
CA ASP A 88 -1.27 -12.83 -4.70
C ASP A 88 -0.44 -11.57 -4.49
N TYR A 89 -0.90 -10.43 -5.03
CA TYR A 89 -0.24 -9.14 -4.82
C TYR A 89 -0.19 -8.78 -3.33
N LEU A 90 -1.32 -8.90 -2.61
CA LEU A 90 -1.39 -8.57 -1.20
C LEU A 90 -0.47 -9.49 -0.39
N ILE A 91 -0.52 -10.81 -0.61
CA ILE A 91 0.38 -11.77 0.05
C ILE A 91 1.86 -11.40 -0.18
N TRP A 92 2.23 -11.12 -1.42
CA TRP A 92 3.58 -10.67 -1.76
C TRP A 92 3.94 -9.37 -1.02
N ARG A 93 3.05 -8.37 -1.03
CA ARG A 93 3.29 -7.06 -0.43
C ARG A 93 3.42 -7.14 1.09
N PHE A 94 2.56 -7.92 1.75
CA PHE A 94 2.61 -8.19 3.19
C PHE A 94 3.92 -8.89 3.57
N ASN A 95 4.32 -9.91 2.82
CA ASN A 95 5.59 -10.60 3.04
C ASN A 95 6.81 -9.68 2.91
N LYS A 96 6.75 -8.69 2.01
CA LYS A 96 7.81 -7.68 1.84
C LYS A 96 7.81 -6.66 2.97
N ALA A 97 6.64 -6.17 3.37
CA ALA A 97 6.49 -5.14 4.42
C ALA A 97 6.81 -5.67 5.83
N PHE A 98 6.49 -6.94 6.09
CA PHE A 98 6.67 -7.59 7.39
C PHE A 98 7.69 -8.73 7.33
N SER A 99 8.73 -8.59 6.50
CA SER A 99 9.75 -9.63 6.30
C SER A 99 10.41 -10.10 7.60
N TYR A 100 10.49 -9.22 8.61
CA TYR A 100 10.98 -9.55 9.95
C TYR A 100 10.16 -10.62 10.69
N ARG A 101 8.89 -10.85 10.31
CA ARG A 101 8.04 -11.91 10.89
C ARG A 101 8.44 -13.31 10.42
N LYS A 102 9.17 -13.45 9.31
CA LYS A 102 9.63 -14.76 8.80
C LYS A 102 10.69 -15.41 9.69
N ASN A 103 11.33 -14.66 10.59
CA ASN A 103 12.42 -15.13 11.44
C ASN A 103 11.96 -15.67 12.81
N ILE A 104 10.66 -15.81 13.07
CA ILE A 104 10.13 -16.26 14.38
C ILE A 104 9.67 -17.74 14.34
N GLY A 105 9.76 -18.41 13.19
CA GLY A 105 9.20 -19.76 12.99
C GLY A 105 10.17 -20.92 12.79
N SER A 106 11.50 -20.73 12.90
CA SER A 106 12.47 -21.80 12.58
C SER A 106 13.24 -22.40 13.77
N ASP A 107 12.95 -22.00 15.00
CA ASP A 107 13.69 -22.47 16.21
C ASP A 107 12.86 -23.34 17.17
N GLN A 108 11.72 -23.89 16.74
CA GLN A 108 10.97 -24.88 17.51
C GLN A 108 10.64 -26.12 16.66
N ASP A 109 11.66 -26.87 16.24
CA ASP A 109 11.43 -28.28 15.83
C ASP A 109 12.71 -29.15 15.79
N LYS A 110 13.62 -28.99 16.77
CA LYS A 110 14.76 -29.91 16.95
C LYS A 110 15.10 -30.14 18.42
N SER A 111 14.26 -30.90 19.11
CA SER A 111 14.69 -31.72 20.24
C SER A 111 13.60 -32.74 20.56
N GLU A 112 13.71 -33.93 19.97
CA GLU A 112 13.30 -35.23 20.53
C GLU A 112 13.66 -36.31 19.50
N ASP A 113 14.89 -36.82 19.62
CA ASP A 113 15.28 -38.25 19.66
C ASP A 113 16.82 -38.38 19.71
#